data_AF-A0A3P7IVS9-F1
#
_entry.id   AF-A0A3P7IVS9-F1
#
_cell.length_a   1.000
_cell.length_b   1.000
_cell.length_c   1.000
_cell.angle_alpha   90.00
_cell.angle_beta   90.00
_cell.angle_gamma   90.00
#
_symmetry.space_group_name_H-M   'P 1'
#
loop_
_entity.id
_entity.type
_entity.pdbx_description
1 polymer ?
#
loop_
_entity_poly.entity_id
_entity_poly.type
_entity_poly.pdbx_seq_one_letter_code
_entity_poly.pdbx_strand_id
1 'polypeptide(L)'
;MQYRLPASDMGEADENVVRVHRDEFGGVVLQHDIGPERTLSEQEEWAIEHAKLHEKHRGHEQMHLEMMLILVVTLVVAQVFLVQWKKRHFKSYQLCTLLGMWLIPVYVCLSRSWYRFLVTWLIYTICSTWIWRKSTEDHISGTTPRLVYKWFLFLHKLSYVLGVAGYIIMIFTLMGLNFIFGLQSTTCMDAVESVLGILLLFYGLYYGVLGRDFAHICTDRMACKIG
;
A
#
# COMPACT_ATOMS: atom_id res chain seq x y z
N MET A 1 -17.41 -94.60 -4.49
CA MET A 1 -17.22 -94.27 -5.93
C MET A 1 -16.31 -93.04 -6.01
N GLN A 2 -15.12 -93.20 -6.61
CA GLN A 2 -14.17 -92.22 -7.22
C GLN A 2 -13.75 -90.86 -6.55
N TYR A 3 -12.45 -90.80 -6.18
CA TYR A 3 -11.33 -89.81 -6.37
C TYR A 3 -11.43 -88.24 -6.32
N ARG A 4 -10.72 -87.62 -5.34
CA ARG A 4 -9.65 -86.53 -5.28
C ARG A 4 -9.71 -85.11 -5.99
N LEU A 5 -9.85 -84.01 -5.19
CA LEU A 5 -9.24 -82.61 -5.04
C LEU A 5 -8.64 -81.74 -6.22
N PRO A 6 -8.37 -80.37 -6.13
CA PRO A 6 -8.78 -79.23 -5.21
C PRO A 6 -8.98 -77.77 -5.82
N ALA A 7 -9.31 -76.78 -4.94
CA ALA A 7 -8.96 -75.31 -4.87
C ALA A 7 -9.84 -74.17 -5.50
N SER A 8 -10.32 -73.20 -4.68
CA SER A 8 -9.94 -71.75 -4.67
C SER A 8 -10.93 -70.83 -3.90
N ASP A 9 -10.38 -69.85 -3.17
CA ASP A 9 -10.94 -68.70 -2.44
C ASP A 9 -12.28 -68.07 -2.92
N MET A 10 -13.08 -67.58 -1.96
CA MET A 10 -13.50 -66.16 -1.89
C MET A 10 -14.20 -65.88 -0.54
N GLY A 11 -13.62 -64.96 0.24
CA GLY A 11 -14.21 -64.41 1.46
C GLY A 11 -15.37 -63.45 1.16
N GLU A 12 -16.43 -63.55 1.95
CA GLU A 12 -17.63 -62.72 1.83
C GLU A 12 -17.48 -61.48 2.74
N ALA A 13 -17.64 -60.31 2.13
CA ALA A 13 -17.33 -59.00 2.69
C ALA A 13 -18.38 -58.52 3.70
N ASP A 14 -17.90 -57.99 4.82
CA ASP A 14 -18.70 -57.33 5.85
C ASP A 14 -19.01 -55.88 5.39
N GLU A 15 -20.22 -55.67 4.89
CA GLU A 15 -20.72 -54.41 4.33
C GLU A 15 -20.92 -53.36 5.44
N ASN A 16 -19.83 -52.71 5.84
CA ASN A 16 -19.84 -51.61 6.81
C ASN A 16 -20.34 -50.31 6.16
N VAL A 17 -21.66 -50.17 6.06
CA VAL A 17 -22.32 -48.95 5.55
C VAL A 17 -22.23 -47.82 6.58
N VAL A 18 -21.40 -46.81 6.29
CA VAL A 18 -21.35 -45.55 7.05
C VAL A 18 -22.68 -44.82 6.88
N ARG A 19 -23.51 -44.80 7.93
CA ARG A 19 -24.77 -44.03 7.91
C ARG A 19 -24.52 -42.60 8.36
N VAL A 20 -24.51 -41.69 7.39
CA VAL A 20 -24.50 -40.25 7.62
C VAL A 20 -25.89 -39.82 8.09
N HIS A 21 -26.00 -39.40 9.36
CA HIS A 21 -27.22 -38.77 9.86
C HIS A 21 -27.09 -37.25 9.76
N ARG A 22 -28.16 -36.61 9.29
CA ARG A 22 -28.21 -35.16 9.08
C ARG A 22 -29.22 -34.60 10.07
N ASP A 23 -28.73 -33.80 11.01
CA ASP A 23 -29.55 -33.25 12.07
C ASP A 23 -30.38 -32.08 11.51
N GLU A 24 -31.52 -31.76 12.13
CA GLU A 24 -32.44 -30.70 11.66
C GLU A 24 -31.79 -29.29 11.59
N PHE A 25 -30.61 -29.11 12.19
CA PHE A 25 -29.78 -27.89 12.11
C PHE A 25 -28.65 -27.94 11.07
N GLY A 26 -28.60 -28.95 10.21
CA GLY A 26 -27.63 -29.05 9.12
C GLY A 26 -26.21 -29.45 9.52
N GLY A 27 -26.00 -29.82 10.78
CA GLY A 27 -24.78 -30.48 11.27
C GLY A 27 -24.78 -31.96 10.88
N VAL A 28 -23.60 -32.48 10.51
CA VAL A 28 -23.38 -33.90 10.30
C VAL A 28 -22.75 -34.45 11.57
N VAL A 29 -23.48 -35.24 12.34
CA VAL A 29 -22.96 -35.95 13.52
C VAL A 29 -22.54 -37.35 13.10
N LEU A 30 -21.25 -37.64 13.22
CA LEU A 30 -20.69 -38.97 12.99
C LEU A 30 -20.93 -39.82 14.25
N GLN A 31 -21.88 -40.76 14.17
CA GLN A 31 -22.11 -41.74 15.23
C GLN A 31 -20.90 -42.70 15.30
N HIS A 32 -20.10 -42.58 16.35
CA HIS A 32 -18.88 -43.37 16.53
C HIS A 32 -19.12 -44.51 17.51
N ASP A 33 -19.84 -45.56 17.08
CA ASP A 33 -19.82 -46.86 17.78
C ASP A 33 -18.63 -47.67 17.26
N ILE A 34 -17.44 -47.46 17.84
CA ILE A 34 -16.24 -48.25 17.50
C ILE A 34 -15.50 -48.61 18.80
N GLY A 35 -15.33 -49.91 19.02
CA GLY A 35 -14.56 -50.48 20.13
C GLY A 35 -13.07 -50.08 20.09
N PRO A 36 -12.34 -50.27 21.21
CA PRO A 36 -11.13 -49.52 21.56
C PRO A 36 -9.86 -49.79 20.73
N GLU A 37 -9.94 -50.52 19.61
CA GLU A 37 -8.76 -51.05 18.91
C GLU A 37 -8.98 -51.16 17.38
N ARG A 38 -9.26 -50.05 16.71
CA ARG A 38 -9.12 -49.95 15.24
C ARG A 38 -8.09 -48.89 14.89
N THR A 39 -7.01 -49.31 14.23
CA THR A 39 -6.07 -48.40 13.56
C THR A 39 -6.80 -47.77 12.37
N LEU A 40 -7.08 -46.47 12.46
CA LEU A 40 -7.64 -45.71 11.34
C LEU A 40 -6.66 -45.78 10.16
N SER A 41 -7.17 -45.94 8.93
CA SER A 41 -6.30 -45.84 7.75
C SER A 41 -5.82 -44.38 7.59
N GLU A 42 -4.60 -44.16 7.09
CA GLU A 42 -4.03 -42.80 6.88
C GLU A 42 -4.98 -41.88 6.09
N GLN A 43 -5.84 -42.43 5.22
CA GLN A 43 -6.81 -41.67 4.45
C GLN A 43 -7.99 -41.16 5.30
N GLU A 44 -8.45 -41.95 6.27
CA GLU A 44 -9.52 -41.56 7.18
C GLU A 44 -9.02 -40.55 8.21
N GLU A 45 -7.81 -40.73 8.74
CA GLU A 45 -7.18 -39.73 9.61
C GLU A 45 -6.98 -38.40 8.88
N TRP A 46 -6.49 -38.43 7.63
CA TRP A 46 -6.33 -37.23 6.80
C TRP A 46 -7.67 -36.55 6.49
N ALA A 47 -8.72 -37.33 6.20
CA ALA A 47 -10.05 -36.77 5.93
C ALA A 47 -10.65 -36.11 7.17
N ILE A 48 -10.49 -36.72 8.34
CA ILE A 48 -10.94 -36.18 9.63
C ILE A 48 -10.12 -34.94 10.00
N GLU A 49 -8.80 -34.96 9.81
CA GLU A 49 -7.92 -33.83 10.10
C GLU A 49 -8.20 -32.65 9.15
N HIS A 50 -8.37 -32.90 7.86
CA HIS A 50 -8.72 -31.87 6.88
C HIS A 50 -10.11 -31.27 7.17
N ALA A 51 -11.10 -32.09 7.53
CA ALA A 51 -12.42 -31.60 7.94
C ALA A 51 -12.35 -30.72 9.20
N LYS A 52 -11.57 -31.12 10.20
CA LYS A 52 -11.38 -30.38 11.45
C LYS A 52 -10.58 -29.09 11.24
N LEU A 53 -9.64 -29.08 10.29
CA LEU A 53 -8.87 -27.92 9.89
C LEU A 53 -9.76 -26.91 9.15
N HIS A 54 -10.65 -27.37 8.26
CA HIS A 54 -11.67 -26.54 7.60
C HIS A 54 -12.69 -25.96 8.58
N GLU A 55 -13.15 -26.71 9.58
CA GLU A 55 -14.05 -26.19 10.62
C GLU A 55 -13.40 -25.10 11.47
N LYS A 56 -12.13 -25.30 11.87
CA LYS A 56 -11.37 -24.31 12.64
C LYS A 56 -11.05 -23.05 11.84
N HIS A 57 -10.92 -23.17 10.51
CA HIS A 57 -10.75 -22.03 9.60
C HIS A 57 -12.08 -21.36 9.23
N ARG A 58 -13.22 -22.07 9.20
CA ARG A 58 -14.53 -21.51 8.81
C ARG A 58 -14.96 -20.31 9.67
N GLY A 59 -14.76 -20.38 11.00
CA GLY A 59 -15.07 -19.28 11.92
C GLY A 59 -14.09 -18.11 11.83
N HIS A 60 -12.81 -18.40 11.56
CA HIS A 60 -11.77 -17.38 11.37
C HIS A 60 -11.92 -16.67 10.01
N GLU A 61 -12.27 -17.40 8.95
CA GLU A 61 -12.54 -16.87 7.60
C GLU A 61 -13.77 -15.98 7.57
N GLN A 62 -14.85 -16.32 8.29
CA GLN A 62 -16.03 -15.46 8.38
C GLN A 62 -15.70 -14.11 9.04
N MET A 63 -14.88 -14.08 10.09
CA MET A 63 -14.42 -12.83 10.70
C MET A 63 -13.52 -12.02 9.76
N HIS A 64 -12.59 -12.67 9.04
CA HIS A 64 -11.76 -11.99 8.03
C HIS A 64 -12.59 -11.43 6.89
N LEU A 65 -13.61 -12.15 6.45
CA LEU A 65 -14.49 -11.75 5.37
C LEU A 65 -15.38 -10.56 5.77
N GLU A 66 -15.83 -10.52 7.03
CA GLU A 66 -16.56 -9.38 7.58
C GLU A 66 -15.68 -8.12 7.67
N MET A 67 -14.46 -8.23 8.20
CA MET A 67 -13.49 -7.12 8.24
C MET A 67 -13.14 -6.62 6.82
N MET A 68 -12.92 -7.54 5.89
CA MET A 68 -12.64 -7.21 4.48
C MET A 68 -13.84 -6.54 3.81
N LEU A 69 -15.07 -7.02 4.06
CA LEU A 69 -16.28 -6.43 3.48
C LEU A 69 -16.49 -4.99 3.98
N ILE A 70 -16.34 -4.75 5.28
CA ILE A 70 -16.43 -3.40 5.86
C ILE A 70 -15.32 -2.51 5.28
N LEU A 71 -14.09 -3.00 5.17
CA LEU A 71 -12.98 -2.26 4.57
C LEU A 71 -13.26 -1.93 3.09
N VAL A 72 -13.74 -2.87 2.30
CA VAL A 72 -14.07 -2.64 0.89
C VAL A 72 -15.20 -1.63 0.75
N VAL A 73 -16.29 -1.78 1.51
CA VAL A 73 -17.42 -0.85 1.47
C VAL A 73 -16.99 0.55 1.90
N THR A 74 -16.24 0.68 2.99
CA THR A 74 -15.75 1.99 3.45
C THR A 74 -14.79 2.63 2.45
N LEU A 75 -13.89 1.86 1.83
CA LEU A 75 -13.02 2.36 0.76
C LEU A 75 -13.83 2.83 -0.46
N VAL A 76 -14.82 2.06 -0.91
CA VAL A 76 -15.69 2.46 -2.03
C VAL A 76 -16.44 3.75 -1.72
N VAL A 77 -17.05 3.84 -0.53
CA VAL A 77 -17.77 5.05 -0.10
C VAL A 77 -16.83 6.25 0.00
N ALA A 78 -15.63 6.08 0.57
CA ALA A 78 -14.62 7.13 0.66
C ALA A 78 -14.16 7.60 -0.73
N GLN A 79 -13.95 6.69 -1.68
CA GLN A 79 -13.59 7.02 -3.06
C GLN A 79 -14.70 7.80 -3.76
N VAL A 80 -15.96 7.37 -3.64
CA VAL A 80 -17.12 8.10 -4.20
C VAL A 80 -17.21 9.50 -3.60
N PHE A 81 -17.06 9.63 -2.28
CA PHE A 81 -17.05 10.92 -1.61
C PHE A 81 -15.93 11.84 -2.13
N LEU A 82 -14.70 11.34 -2.24
CA LEU A 82 -13.56 12.10 -2.77
C LEU A 82 -13.78 12.55 -4.22
N VAL A 83 -14.24 11.65 -5.09
CA VAL A 83 -14.54 11.98 -6.49
C VAL A 83 -15.66 13.01 -6.59
N GLN A 84 -16.72 12.86 -5.80
CA GLN A 84 -17.84 13.79 -5.79
C GLN A 84 -17.43 15.16 -5.24
N TRP A 85 -16.60 15.18 -4.20
CA TRP A 85 -16.06 16.40 -3.62
C TRP A 85 -15.14 17.13 -4.60
N LYS A 86 -14.25 16.40 -5.29
CA LYS A 86 -13.41 16.95 -6.36
C LYS A 86 -14.24 17.57 -7.49
N LYS A 87 -15.33 16.92 -7.90
CA LYS A 87 -16.22 17.42 -8.96
C LYS A 87 -17.01 18.67 -8.53
N ARG A 88 -17.57 18.68 -7.32
CA ARG A 88 -18.46 19.78 -6.86
C ARG A 88 -17.71 20.97 -6.28
N HIS A 89 -16.61 20.74 -5.55
CA HIS A 89 -15.83 21.79 -4.89
C HIS A 89 -14.32 21.61 -5.14
N PHE A 90 -13.91 21.71 -6.41
CA PHE A 90 -12.52 21.53 -6.81
C PHE A 90 -11.53 22.41 -6.02
N LYS A 91 -11.86 23.68 -5.77
CA LYS A 91 -11.00 24.61 -5.00
C LYS A 91 -10.78 24.15 -3.55
N SER A 92 -11.83 23.65 -2.89
CA SER A 92 -11.75 23.15 -1.51
C SER A 92 -10.99 21.82 -1.47
N TYR A 93 -11.25 20.93 -2.42
CA TYR A 93 -10.52 19.68 -2.59
C TYR A 93 -9.02 19.94 -2.77
N GLN A 94 -8.64 20.79 -3.74
CA GLN A 94 -7.23 21.12 -4.01
C GLN A 94 -6.52 21.71 -2.79
N LEU A 95 -7.17 22.62 -2.07
CA LEU A 95 -6.58 23.24 -0.89
C LEU A 95 -6.41 22.22 0.24
N CYS A 96 -7.41 21.37 0.48
CA CYS A 96 -7.30 20.33 1.51
C CYS A 96 -6.24 19.28 1.16
N THR A 97 -6.19 18.81 -0.09
CA THR A 97 -5.16 17.86 -0.53
C THR A 97 -3.77 18.47 -0.48
N LEU A 98 -3.62 19.76 -0.83
CA LEU A 98 -2.36 20.47 -0.70
C LEU A 98 -1.94 20.55 0.78
N LEU A 99 -2.84 20.97 1.67
CA LEU A 99 -2.55 21.02 3.11
C LEU A 99 -2.22 19.65 3.68
N GLY A 100 -2.94 18.60 3.27
CA GLY A 100 -2.67 17.23 3.65
C GLY A 100 -1.27 16.80 3.21
N MET A 101 -0.94 16.98 1.93
CA MET A 101 0.39 16.68 1.41
C MET A 101 1.49 17.53 2.07
N TRP A 102 1.21 18.77 2.45
CA TRP A 102 2.16 19.65 3.12
C TRP A 102 2.40 19.21 4.58
N LEU A 103 1.34 18.95 5.35
CA LEU A 103 1.42 18.79 6.81
C LEU A 103 1.67 17.35 7.26
N ILE A 104 1.13 16.34 6.56
CA ILE A 104 1.25 14.93 6.98
C ILE A 104 2.73 14.48 7.04
N PRO A 105 3.58 14.72 6.02
CA PRO A 105 4.99 14.32 6.08
C PRO A 105 5.76 15.04 7.18
N VAL A 106 5.43 16.31 7.44
CA VAL A 106 6.06 17.12 8.49
C VAL A 106 5.72 16.58 9.87
N TYR A 107 4.46 16.26 10.11
CA TYR A 107 4.02 15.67 11.37
C TYR A 107 4.80 14.37 11.66
N VAL A 108 4.91 13.49 10.67
CA VAL A 108 5.69 12.24 10.80
C VAL A 108 7.18 12.52 11.04
N CYS A 109 7.77 13.48 10.32
CA CYS A 109 9.17 13.84 10.49
C CYS A 109 9.48 14.51 11.84
N LEU A 110 8.54 15.27 12.41
CA LEU A 110 8.65 15.85 13.75
C LEU A 110 8.65 14.74 14.81
N SER A 111 7.72 13.78 14.71
CA SER A 111 7.68 12.64 15.63
C SER A 111 8.94 11.76 15.57
N ARG A 112 9.62 11.73 14.42
CA ARG A 112 10.83 10.93 14.16
C ARG A 112 12.14 11.75 14.28
N SER A 113 12.06 13.01 14.72
CA SER A 113 13.20 13.95 14.86
C SER A 113 14.09 14.07 13.62
N TRP A 114 13.50 14.07 12.42
CA TRP A 114 14.26 14.10 11.18
C TRP A 114 14.58 15.53 10.72
N TYR A 115 15.60 16.14 11.34
CA TYR A 115 15.94 17.56 11.16
C TYR A 115 16.27 17.97 9.71
N ARG A 116 16.88 17.08 8.90
CA ARG A 116 17.26 17.39 7.51
C ARG A 116 16.04 17.75 6.65
N PHE A 117 14.95 17.01 6.79
CA PHE A 117 13.71 17.29 6.08
C PHE A 117 13.09 18.60 6.58
N LEU A 118 13.03 18.80 7.90
CA LEU A 118 12.44 19.99 8.52
C LEU A 118 13.11 21.28 8.05
N VAL A 119 14.44 21.31 7.91
CA VAL A 119 15.17 22.48 7.40
C VAL A 119 14.76 22.78 5.95
N THR A 120 14.80 21.78 5.06
CA THR A 120 14.40 21.98 3.65
C THR A 120 12.94 22.42 3.52
N TRP A 121 12.09 21.85 4.38
CA TRP A 121 10.66 22.14 4.42
C TRP A 121 10.39 23.57 4.90
N LEU A 122 11.11 24.03 5.92
CA LEU A 122 11.00 25.39 6.43
C LEU A 122 11.38 26.41 5.35
N ILE A 123 12.50 26.17 4.65
CA ILE A 123 12.94 27.02 3.53
C ILE A 123 11.86 27.06 2.44
N TYR A 124 11.36 25.89 2.03
CA TYR A 124 10.29 25.81 1.03
C TYR A 124 9.03 26.55 1.47
N THR A 125 8.65 26.42 2.75
CA THR A 125 7.46 27.06 3.32
C THR A 125 7.60 28.58 3.37
N ILE A 126 8.77 29.09 3.77
CA ILE A 126 9.06 30.52 3.78
C ILE A 126 9.02 31.08 2.35
N CYS A 127 9.72 30.46 1.41
CA CYS A 127 9.73 30.90 0.01
C CYS A 127 8.33 30.84 -0.61
N SER A 128 7.58 29.76 -0.38
CA SER A 128 6.23 29.60 -0.92
C SER A 128 5.26 30.63 -0.33
N THR A 129 5.34 30.90 0.98
CA THR A 129 4.53 31.94 1.62
C THR A 129 4.90 33.35 1.14
N TRP A 130 6.17 33.60 0.88
CA TRP A 130 6.63 34.87 0.30
C TRP A 130 6.06 35.08 -1.11
N ILE A 131 6.13 34.06 -1.96
CA ILE A 131 5.53 34.06 -3.31
C ILE A 131 4.00 34.18 -3.23
N TRP A 132 3.35 33.49 -2.29
CA TRP A 132 1.91 33.60 -2.04
C TRP A 132 1.50 35.03 -1.73
N ARG A 133 2.22 35.68 -0.80
CA ARG A 133 1.97 37.07 -0.41
C ARG A 133 2.10 37.99 -1.61
N LYS A 134 3.17 37.84 -2.40
CA LYS A 134 3.38 38.61 -3.62
C LYS A 134 2.27 38.40 -4.66
N SER A 135 1.78 37.17 -4.82
CA SER A 135 0.65 36.83 -5.69
C SER A 135 -0.69 37.38 -5.18
N THR A 136 -0.82 37.58 -3.87
CA THR A 136 -2.05 38.03 -3.21
C THR A 136 -2.16 39.54 -3.08
N GLU A 137 -1.11 40.33 -3.36
CA GLU A 137 -1.17 41.80 -3.39
C GLU A 137 -2.31 42.30 -4.31
N ASP A 138 -3.04 43.34 -3.87
CA ASP A 138 -4.27 43.81 -4.53
C ASP A 138 -3.98 44.56 -5.85
N HIS A 139 -2.83 45.24 -5.94
CA HIS A 139 -2.33 45.84 -7.18
C HIS A 139 -1.15 45.02 -7.71
N ILE A 140 -1.43 44.11 -8.64
CA ILE A 140 -0.39 43.27 -9.26
C ILE A 140 0.36 44.13 -10.28
N SER A 141 1.54 44.62 -9.90
CA SER A 141 2.54 45.15 -10.84
C SER A 141 2.79 44.15 -11.98
N GLY A 142 2.93 44.62 -13.22
CA GLY A 142 3.20 43.78 -14.40
C GLY A 142 4.51 42.98 -14.36
N THR A 143 5.34 43.13 -13.32
CA THR A 143 6.55 42.32 -13.08
C THR A 143 6.31 41.14 -12.13
N THR A 144 5.26 41.18 -11.30
CA THR A 144 4.97 40.16 -10.28
C THR A 144 4.64 38.79 -10.87
N PRO A 145 3.78 38.65 -11.90
CA PRO A 145 3.49 37.34 -12.50
C PRO A 145 4.76 36.69 -13.06
N ARG A 146 5.63 37.47 -13.71
CA ARG A 146 6.90 36.97 -14.27
C ARG A 146 7.81 36.36 -13.19
N LEU A 147 7.87 36.99 -12.01
CA LEU A 147 8.66 36.46 -10.89
C LEU A 147 8.07 35.15 -10.35
N VAL A 148 6.75 35.09 -10.18
CA VAL A 148 6.02 33.90 -9.73
C VAL A 148 6.25 32.73 -10.70
N TYR A 149 6.08 32.95 -12.01
CA TYR A 149 6.35 31.92 -13.03
C TYR A 149 7.81 31.46 -13.03
N LYS A 150 8.78 32.38 -12.91
CA LYS A 150 10.21 32.03 -12.88
C LYS A 150 10.56 31.18 -11.67
N TRP A 151 9.98 31.50 -10.50
CA TRP A 151 10.16 30.71 -9.28
C TRP A 151 9.58 29.30 -9.41
N PHE A 152 8.34 29.17 -9.91
CA PHE A 152 7.73 27.87 -10.13
C PHE A 152 8.45 27.03 -11.18
N LEU A 153 8.94 27.65 -12.25
CA LEU A 153 9.76 26.98 -13.25
C LEU A 153 11.09 26.50 -12.66
N PHE A 154 11.71 27.30 -11.78
CA PHE A 154 12.91 26.90 -11.06
C PHE A 154 12.64 25.68 -10.16
N LEU A 155 11.57 25.71 -9.35
CA LEU A 155 11.18 24.57 -8.51
C LEU A 155 10.88 23.32 -9.33
N HIS A 156 10.20 23.46 -10.47
CA HIS A 156 9.92 22.35 -11.37
C HIS A 156 11.22 21.73 -11.92
N LYS A 157 12.15 22.56 -12.42
CA LYS A 157 13.45 22.10 -12.92
C LYS A 157 14.28 21.46 -11.82
N LEU A 158 14.33 22.05 -10.63
CA LEU A 158 15.03 21.50 -9.48
C LEU A 158 14.48 20.12 -9.11
N SER A 159 13.15 20.01 -8.96
CA SER A 159 12.47 18.76 -8.62
C SER A 159 12.67 17.69 -9.69
N TYR A 160 12.64 18.08 -10.96
CA TYR A 160 12.91 17.19 -12.08
C TYR A 160 14.36 16.66 -12.06
N VAL A 161 15.34 17.55 -11.90
CA VAL A 161 16.76 17.16 -11.83
C VAL A 161 17.02 16.26 -10.63
N LEU A 162 16.49 16.60 -9.44
CA LEU A 162 16.65 15.77 -8.24
C LEU A 162 15.97 14.40 -8.40
N GLY A 163 14.77 14.36 -8.99
CA GLY A 163 14.04 13.11 -9.25
C GLY A 163 14.75 12.21 -10.25
N VAL A 164 15.24 12.76 -11.36
CA VAL A 164 16.00 12.00 -12.37
C VAL A 164 17.35 11.53 -11.79
N ALA A 165 18.07 12.41 -11.10
CA ALA A 165 19.34 12.04 -10.46
C ALA A 165 19.13 10.94 -9.41
N GLY A 166 18.12 11.07 -8.54
CA GLY A 166 17.76 10.03 -7.56
C GLY A 166 17.37 8.72 -8.22
N TYR A 167 16.61 8.76 -9.32
CA TYR A 167 16.25 7.57 -10.09
C TYR A 167 17.47 6.87 -10.71
N ILE A 168 18.40 7.63 -11.30
CA ILE A 168 19.64 7.07 -11.86
C ILE A 168 20.49 6.41 -10.77
N ILE A 169 20.67 7.10 -9.62
CA ILE A 169 21.39 6.54 -8.46
C ILE A 169 20.70 5.26 -7.98
N MET A 170 19.37 5.25 -7.88
CA MET A 170 18.60 4.07 -7.48
C MET A 170 18.80 2.89 -8.43
N ILE A 171 18.75 3.11 -9.75
CA ILE A 171 19.03 2.05 -10.73
C ILE A 171 20.46 1.54 -10.58
N PHE A 172 21.42 2.45 -10.42
CA PHE A 172 22.83 2.09 -10.27
C PHE A 172 23.08 1.25 -9.01
N THR A 173 22.44 1.62 -7.90
CA THR A 173 22.44 0.85 -6.64
C THR A 173 21.78 -0.52 -6.82
N LEU A 174 20.60 -0.60 -7.45
CA LEU A 174 19.89 -1.87 -7.67
C LEU A 174 20.61 -2.81 -8.63
N MET A 175 21.36 -2.29 -9.59
CA MET A 175 22.15 -3.07 -10.55
C MET A 175 23.44 -3.66 -9.93
N GLY A 176 23.70 -3.40 -8.65
CA GLY A 176 24.83 -3.99 -7.92
C GLY A 176 26.20 -3.49 -8.40
N LEU A 177 26.26 -2.39 -9.16
CA LEU A 177 27.54 -1.82 -9.61
C LEU A 177 28.42 -1.34 -8.43
N ASN A 178 27.82 -1.08 -7.27
CA ASN A 178 28.53 -0.88 -6.00
C ASN A 178 29.45 -2.08 -5.65
N PHE A 179 29.01 -3.30 -5.94
CA PHE A 179 29.79 -4.54 -5.71
C PHE A 179 30.86 -4.77 -6.79
N ILE A 180 30.62 -4.32 -8.04
CA ILE A 180 31.53 -4.50 -9.18
C ILE A 180 32.70 -3.51 -9.15
N PHE A 181 32.51 -2.28 -8.65
CA PHE A 181 33.58 -1.28 -8.56
C PHE A 181 34.57 -1.50 -7.41
N GLY A 182 34.40 -2.54 -6.59
CA GLY A 182 35.39 -2.95 -5.59
C GLY A 182 35.78 -1.83 -4.62
N LEU A 183 34.90 -0.86 -4.36
CA LEU A 183 35.11 0.21 -3.39
C LEU A 183 35.02 -0.38 -1.98
N GLN A 184 36.08 -1.07 -1.57
CA GLN A 184 36.34 -1.37 -0.17
C GLN A 184 36.61 -0.05 0.56
N SER A 185 35.56 0.68 0.93
CA SER A 185 35.65 1.86 1.79
C SER A 185 34.34 2.11 2.53
N THR A 186 34.17 1.27 3.56
CA THR A 186 33.31 1.51 4.73
C THR A 186 31.80 1.42 4.47
N THR A 187 31.14 0.61 5.28
CA THR A 187 29.68 0.39 5.39
C THR A 187 28.83 1.67 5.43
N CYS A 188 29.45 2.83 5.59
CA CYS A 188 28.83 4.14 5.61
C CYS A 188 28.66 4.76 4.21
N MET A 189 29.57 4.55 3.25
CA MET A 189 29.49 5.22 1.94
C MET A 189 28.40 4.61 1.04
N ASP A 190 28.25 3.28 1.03
CA ASP A 190 27.19 2.58 0.27
C ASP A 190 25.79 2.82 0.88
N ALA A 191 25.71 2.88 2.21
CA ALA A 191 24.48 3.25 2.92
C ALA A 191 24.13 4.71 2.64
N VAL A 192 25.12 5.60 2.56
CA VAL A 192 24.89 7.02 2.26
C VAL A 192 24.50 7.23 0.79
N GLU A 193 25.10 6.53 -0.17
CA GLU A 193 24.70 6.62 -1.60
C GLU A 193 23.27 6.11 -1.83
N SER A 194 22.94 4.94 -1.28
CA SER A 194 21.60 4.35 -1.42
C SER A 194 20.53 5.19 -0.71
N VAL A 195 20.81 5.66 0.51
CA VAL A 195 19.91 6.57 1.24
C VAL A 195 19.80 7.92 0.51
N LEU A 196 20.87 8.42 -0.09
CA LEU A 196 20.85 9.66 -0.88
C LEU A 196 19.99 9.50 -2.14
N GLY A 197 20.05 8.38 -2.85
CA GLY A 197 19.19 8.08 -3.99
C GLY A 197 17.70 8.09 -3.64
N ILE A 198 17.32 7.36 -2.58
CA ILE A 198 15.94 7.34 -2.07
C ILE A 198 15.51 8.73 -1.60
N LEU A 199 16.36 9.44 -0.87
CA LEU A 199 16.08 10.80 -0.40
C LEU A 199 15.89 11.80 -1.53
N LEU A 200 16.76 11.78 -2.54
CA LEU A 200 16.67 12.65 -3.71
C LEU A 200 15.39 12.39 -4.49
N LEU A 201 15.03 11.12 -4.68
CA LEU A 201 13.79 10.73 -5.36
C LEU A 201 12.58 11.18 -4.55
N PHE A 202 12.57 10.93 -3.25
CA PHE A 202 11.50 11.38 -2.36
C PHE A 202 11.36 12.91 -2.36
N TYR A 203 12.46 13.65 -2.27
CA TYR A 203 12.46 15.12 -2.29
C TYR A 203 12.02 15.67 -3.65
N GLY A 204 12.52 15.10 -4.75
CA GLY A 204 12.12 15.51 -6.10
C GLY A 204 10.63 15.27 -6.36
N LEU A 205 10.10 14.12 -5.95
CA LEU A 205 8.68 13.82 -6.08
C LEU A 205 7.83 14.71 -5.15
N TYR A 206 8.22 14.84 -3.89
CA TYR A 206 7.50 15.60 -2.88
C TYR A 206 7.38 17.08 -3.25
N TYR A 207 8.52 17.76 -3.44
CA TYR A 207 8.54 19.17 -3.81
C TYR A 207 8.02 19.42 -5.23
N GLY A 208 8.14 18.43 -6.13
CA GLY A 208 7.59 18.49 -7.48
C GLY A 208 6.07 18.50 -7.52
N VAL A 209 5.42 17.59 -6.79
CA VAL A 209 3.96 17.54 -6.68
C VAL A 209 3.44 18.76 -5.91
N LEU A 210 4.05 19.06 -4.76
CA LEU A 210 3.66 20.20 -3.93
C LEU A 210 3.81 21.53 -4.68
N GLY A 211 4.92 21.72 -5.41
CA GLY A 211 5.18 22.90 -6.23
C GLY A 211 4.21 23.05 -7.39
N ARG A 212 3.81 21.95 -8.04
CA ARG A 212 2.81 21.96 -9.13
C ARG A 212 1.43 22.39 -8.60
N ASP A 213 0.97 21.79 -7.51
CA ASP A 213 -0.35 22.09 -6.95
C ASP A 213 -0.40 23.53 -6.41
N PHE A 214 0.67 23.98 -5.76
CA PHE A 214 0.80 25.36 -5.31
C PHE A 214 0.83 26.35 -6.49
N ALA A 215 1.53 26.03 -7.59
CA ALA A 215 1.55 26.84 -8.81
C ALA A 215 0.17 26.98 -9.44
N HIS A 216 -0.62 25.90 -9.46
CA HIS A 216 -1.98 25.91 -9.98
C HIS A 216 -2.88 26.88 -9.20
N ILE A 217 -2.83 26.82 -7.86
CA ILE A 217 -3.63 27.70 -7.00
C ILE A 217 -3.19 29.16 -7.16
N CYS A 218 -1.88 29.42 -7.18
CA CYS A 218 -1.35 30.77 -7.41
C CYS A 218 -1.78 31.34 -8.76
N THR A 219 -1.72 30.52 -9.82
CA THR A 219 -2.07 30.94 -11.18
C THR A 219 -3.57 31.19 -11.32
N ASP A 220 -4.43 30.33 -10.75
CA ASP A 220 -5.89 30.51 -10.75
C ASP A 220 -6.28 31.83 -10.05
N ARG A 221 -5.64 32.12 -8.91
CA ARG A 221 -5.88 33.38 -8.17
C ARG A 221 -5.42 34.62 -8.94
N MET A 222 -4.26 34.57 -9.59
CA MET A 222 -3.79 35.69 -10.42
C MET A 222 -4.68 35.90 -11.65
N ALA A 223 -5.13 34.81 -12.29
CA ALA A 223 -6.03 34.88 -13.44
C ALA A 223 -7.37 35.55 -13.08
N CYS A 224 -7.98 35.19 -11.95
CA CYS A 224 -9.22 35.83 -11.46
C CYS A 224 -9.08 37.33 -11.14
N LYS A 225 -7.86 37.85 -10.95
CA LYS A 225 -7.62 39.27 -10.67
C LYS A 225 -7.29 40.09 -11.92
N ILE A 226 -6.82 39.44 -12.99
CA ILE A 226 -6.39 40.09 -14.23
C ILE A 226 -7.52 40.09 -15.27
N GLY A 227 -8.42 39.09 -15.25
CA GLY A 227 -9.60 39.01 -16.11
C GLY A 227 -10.85 39.58 -15.44
#